data_AF-A0A1H9S1I3-F1
#
_entry.id   AF-A0A1H9S1I3-F1
#
_cell.length_a   1.000
_cell.length_b   1.000
_cell.length_c   1.000
_cell.angle_alpha   90.00
_cell.angle_beta   90.00
_cell.angle_gamma   90.00
#
_symmetry.space_group_name_H-M   'P 1'
#
loop_
_entity.id
_entity.type
_entity.pdbx_description
1 polymer ?
#
loop_
_entity_poly.entity_id
_entity_poly.type
_entity_poly.pdbx_seq_one_letter_code
_entity_poly.pdbx_strand_id
1 'polypeptide(L)'
;MANGVVKIYYGEGRGKSSSALGNAVLAAAESKEAIIIQFLKEKIPMQEEYLKRFEPELKLFRFAKQDECFEKLTQEQQAEERENLRNGFNYSKKVISTSACDLLVLDEILGLVDENIIEIDEIKNMLEKKPDDMNIILTGRVLPEELRNIADEVYHISQEH
;
A
#
# COMPACT_ATOMS: atom_id res chain seq x y z
N MET A 1 -13.48 -3.54 -22.05
CA MET A 1 -13.68 -3.63 -20.60
C MET A 1 -12.33 -3.28 -19.99
N ALA A 2 -12.26 -2.29 -19.11
CA ALA A 2 -11.01 -2.00 -18.42
C ALA A 2 -10.82 -3.10 -17.37
N ASN A 3 -9.76 -3.90 -17.50
CA ASN A 3 -9.37 -4.87 -16.49
C ASN A 3 -8.33 -4.20 -15.61
N GLY A 4 -8.75 -3.75 -14.43
CA GLY A 4 -7.88 -3.21 -13.40
C GLY A 4 -6.87 -4.27 -12.96
N VAL A 5 -5.62 -3.83 -12.82
CA VAL A 5 -4.43 -4.67 -12.63
C VAL A 5 -4.02 -4.73 -11.16
N VAL A 6 -3.60 -5.91 -10.70
CA VAL A 6 -2.87 -6.10 -9.45
C VAL A 6 -1.37 -6.12 -9.75
N LYS A 7 -0.66 -5.12 -9.23
CA LYS A 7 0.77 -4.92 -9.43
C LYS A 7 1.52 -5.02 -8.12
N ILE A 8 2.68 -5.67 -8.12
CA ILE A 8 3.53 -5.82 -6.94
C ILE A 8 4.94 -5.29 -7.21
N TYR A 9 5.41 -4.38 -6.36
CA TYR A 9 6.81 -3.99 -6.28
C TYR A 9 7.44 -4.59 -5.02
N TYR A 10 8.38 -5.53 -5.18
CA TYR A 10 9.04 -6.18 -4.04
C TYR A 10 10.57 -6.15 -4.15
N GLY A 11 11.28 -6.59 -3.11
CA GLY A 11 12.74 -6.69 -3.06
C GLY A 11 13.39 -5.67 -2.12
N GLU A 12 14.69 -5.82 -1.89
CA GLU A 12 15.48 -4.98 -0.97
C GLU A 12 15.90 -3.62 -1.57
N GLY A 13 15.72 -3.44 -2.89
CA GLY A 13 16.09 -2.21 -3.56
C GLY A 13 15.22 -1.01 -3.18
N ARG A 14 15.81 0.18 -3.31
CA ARG A 14 15.08 1.45 -3.20
C ARG A 14 14.29 1.69 -4.48
N GLY A 15 13.09 2.25 -4.36
CA GLY A 15 12.28 2.66 -5.49
C GLY A 15 10.85 2.12 -5.50
N LYS A 16 10.54 1.04 -4.76
CA LYS A 16 9.20 0.43 -4.70
C LYS A 16 8.09 1.45 -4.45
N SER A 17 8.20 2.19 -3.35
CA SER A 17 7.22 3.22 -2.98
C SER A 17 7.23 4.43 -3.91
N SER A 18 8.40 4.80 -4.46
CA SER A 18 8.50 5.90 -5.43
C SER A 18 7.81 5.54 -6.75
N SER A 19 7.97 4.30 -7.22
CA SER A 19 7.26 3.77 -8.38
C SER A 19 5.75 3.75 -8.12
N ALA A 20 5.31 3.29 -6.94
CA ALA A 20 3.90 3.29 -6.57
C ALA A 20 3.31 4.71 -6.50
N LEU A 21 4.01 5.66 -5.87
CA LEU A 21 3.64 7.07 -5.82
C LEU A 21 3.59 7.68 -7.23
N GLY A 22 4.56 7.37 -8.09
CA GLY A 22 4.57 7.83 -9.48
C GLY A 22 3.34 7.38 -10.26
N ASN A 23 2.91 6.12 -10.09
CA ASN A 23 1.67 5.63 -10.68
C ASN A 23 0.44 6.39 -10.15
N ALA A 24 0.39 6.68 -8.85
CA ALA A 24 -0.70 7.44 -8.25
C ALA A 24 -0.77 8.88 -8.80
N VAL A 25 0.37 9.56 -8.93
CA VAL A 25 0.45 10.91 -9.52
C VAL A 25 0.04 10.90 -11.01
N LEU A 26 0.46 9.88 -11.77
CA LEU A 26 0.05 9.74 -13.17
C LEU A 26 -1.45 9.49 -13.30
N ALA A 27 -2.04 8.66 -12.44
CA ALA A 27 -3.49 8.45 -12.41
C ALA A 27 -4.23 9.76 -12.11
N ALA A 28 -3.79 10.53 -11.11
CA ALA A 28 -4.35 11.84 -10.82
C ALA A 28 -4.24 12.82 -12.00
N ALA A 29 -3.12 12.81 -12.73
CA ALA A 29 -2.93 13.62 -13.94
C ALA A 29 -3.89 13.25 -15.08
N GLU A 30 -4.42 12.02 -15.09
CA GLU A 30 -5.47 11.54 -15.99
C GLU A 30 -6.90 11.75 -15.44
N SER A 31 -7.04 12.56 -14.38
CA SER A 31 -8.31 12.80 -13.67
C SER A 31 -8.95 11.54 -13.07
N LYS A 32 -8.13 10.54 -12.74
CA LYS A 32 -8.55 9.36 -11.97
C LYS A 32 -8.30 9.58 -10.49
N GLU A 33 -9.13 8.97 -9.64
CA GLU A 33 -8.93 9.00 -8.19
C GLU A 33 -7.91 7.93 -7.77
N ALA A 34 -6.91 8.35 -6.98
CA ALA A 34 -5.90 7.51 -6.40
C ALA A 34 -5.91 7.63 -4.87
N ILE A 35 -5.84 6.49 -4.19
CA ILE A 35 -5.71 6.42 -2.73
C ILE A 35 -4.41 5.70 -2.40
N ILE A 36 -3.58 6.31 -1.57
CA ILE A 36 -2.38 5.68 -1.00
C ILE A 36 -2.63 5.41 0.47
N ILE A 37 -2.43 4.18 0.91
CA ILE A 37 -2.43 3.78 2.31
C ILE A 37 -1.01 3.33 2.64
N GLN A 38 -0.36 4.02 3.59
CA GLN A 38 0.99 3.70 4.04
C GLN A 38 0.98 2.90 5.34
N PHE A 39 1.75 1.82 5.34
CA PHE A 39 1.99 0.94 6.48
C PHE A 39 3.44 1.03 6.93
N LEU A 40 3.70 0.77 8.21
CA LEU A 40 5.02 0.60 8.85
C LEU A 40 6.00 1.80 8.78
N LYS A 41 5.71 2.81 7.96
CA LYS A 41 6.60 3.94 7.67
C LYS A 41 6.54 5.03 8.73
N GLU A 42 7.66 5.72 8.88
CA GLU A 42 7.75 6.98 9.60
C GLU A 42 6.89 8.08 8.94
N LYS A 43 6.45 9.03 9.75
CA LYS A 43 5.71 10.19 9.29
C LYS A 43 6.69 11.20 8.69
N ILE A 44 6.36 11.70 7.50
CA ILE A 44 7.12 12.76 6.86
C ILE A 44 6.17 13.94 6.60
N PRO A 45 6.01 14.87 7.57
CA PRO A 45 4.98 15.91 7.52
C PRO A 45 5.01 16.75 6.24
N MET A 46 6.21 17.11 5.77
CA MET A 46 6.38 17.91 4.55
C MET A 46 5.89 17.17 3.30
N GLN A 47 6.04 15.84 3.24
CA GLN A 47 5.52 15.04 2.13
C GLN A 47 3.99 14.97 2.19
N GLU A 48 3.41 14.73 3.37
CA GLU A 48 1.95 14.72 3.55
C GLU A 48 1.32 16.06 3.15
N GLU A 49 1.90 17.18 3.60
CA GLU A 49 1.42 18.51 3.27
C GLU A 49 1.50 18.81 1.77
N TYR A 50 2.58 18.39 1.11
CA TYR A 50 2.72 18.59 -0.32
C TYR A 50 1.73 17.73 -1.12
N LEU A 51 1.50 16.48 -0.69
CA LEU A 51 0.57 15.57 -1.37
C LEU A 51 -0.89 16.03 -1.26
N LYS A 52 -1.28 16.75 -0.20
CA LYS A 52 -2.62 17.38 -0.10
C LYS A 52 -2.95 18.32 -1.25
N ARG A 53 -1.94 18.84 -1.97
CA ARG A 53 -2.15 19.72 -3.13
C ARG A 53 -2.70 18.98 -4.35
N PHE A 54 -2.68 17.65 -4.33
CA PHE A 54 -3.26 16.80 -5.37
C PHE A 54 -4.66 16.29 -5.01
N GLU A 55 -5.24 16.72 -3.88
CA GLU A 55 -6.63 16.41 -3.57
C GLU A 55 -7.59 17.22 -4.47
N PRO A 56 -8.74 16.64 -4.88
CA PRO A 56 -9.28 15.34 -4.44
C PRO A 56 -8.74 14.11 -5.18
N GLU A 57 -7.98 14.27 -6.26
CA GLU A 57 -7.57 13.18 -7.15
C GLU A 57 -6.56 12.23 -6.51
N LEU A 58 -5.73 12.68 -5.56
CA LEU A 58 -4.79 11.83 -4.82
C LEU A 58 -4.89 12.07 -3.32
N LYS A 59 -5.25 11.02 -2.57
CA LYS A 59 -5.39 11.05 -1.11
C LYS A 59 -4.37 10.12 -0.47
N LEU A 60 -3.67 10.60 0.56
CA LEU A 60 -2.72 9.82 1.36
C LEU A 60 -3.30 9.57 2.76
N PHE A 61 -3.33 8.29 3.16
CA PHE A 61 -3.74 7.87 4.50
C PHE A 61 -2.61 7.14 5.21
N ARG A 62 -2.42 7.50 6.48
CA ARG A 62 -1.54 6.84 7.42
C ARG A 62 -2.32 6.62 8.72
N PHE A 63 -2.33 5.39 9.20
CA PHE A 63 -3.06 5.01 10.41
C PHE A 63 -2.15 4.91 11.63
N ALA A 64 -0.84 4.78 11.42
CA ALA A 64 0.14 4.75 12.49
C ALA A 64 0.11 6.02 13.35
N LYS A 65 0.09 5.87 14.67
CA LYS A 65 0.05 6.98 15.63
C LYS A 65 1.44 7.53 15.92
N GLN A 66 2.46 6.66 15.92
CA GLN A 66 3.84 7.05 16.13
C GLN A 66 4.37 7.77 14.90
N ASP A 67 5.32 8.70 15.06
CA ASP A 67 5.99 9.36 13.93
C ASP A 67 7.19 8.55 13.42
N GLU A 68 7.73 7.64 14.22
CA GLU A 68 8.85 6.78 13.83
C GLU A 68 8.41 5.55 13.03
N CYS A 69 9.37 4.94 12.32
CA CYS A 69 9.18 3.68 11.61
C CYS A 69 8.91 2.54 12.60
N PHE A 70 8.03 1.61 12.26
CA PHE A 70 7.59 0.52 13.15
C PHE A 70 8.77 -0.30 13.73
N GLU A 71 9.79 -0.57 12.92
CA GLU A 71 10.99 -1.33 13.32
C GLU A 71 11.83 -0.61 14.40
N LYS A 72 11.70 0.71 14.54
CA LYS A 72 12.45 1.52 15.52
C LYS A 72 11.73 1.67 16.86
N LEU A 73 10.46 1.29 16.93
CA LEU A 73 9.63 1.43 18.12
C LEU A 73 10.00 0.41 19.20
N THR A 74 9.69 0.73 20.45
CA THR A 74 9.76 -0.26 21.54
C THR A 74 8.70 -1.35 21.35
N GLN A 75 8.88 -2.51 21.98
CA GLN A 75 7.89 -3.60 21.90
C GLN A 75 6.50 -3.18 22.38
N GLU A 76 6.43 -2.34 23.41
CA GLU A 76 5.16 -1.80 23.93
C GLU A 76 4.49 -0.88 22.89
N GLN A 77 5.24 0.02 22.27
CA GLN A 77 4.74 0.87 21.20
C GLN A 77 4.32 0.07 19.96
N GLN A 78 5.07 -0.97 19.60
CA GLN A 78 4.70 -1.88 18.52
C GLN A 78 3.39 -2.60 18.82
N ALA A 79 3.18 -3.04 20.06
CA ALA A 79 1.93 -3.68 20.46
C ALA A 79 0.71 -2.76 20.29
N GLU A 80 0.84 -1.48 20.66
CA GLU A 80 -0.20 -0.47 20.40
C GLU A 80 -0.39 -0.21 18.90
N GLU A 81 0.70 -0.10 18.14
CA GLU A 81 0.66 0.22 16.72
C GLU A 81 0.05 -0.88 15.85
N ARG A 82 0.12 -2.14 16.29
CA ARG A 82 -0.51 -3.28 15.58
C ARG A 82 -2.00 -3.05 15.34
N GLU A 83 -2.72 -2.47 16.29
CA GLU A 83 -4.15 -2.17 16.12
C GLU A 83 -4.38 -1.09 15.06
N ASN A 84 -3.57 -0.03 15.08
CA ASN A 84 -3.63 1.05 14.10
C ASN A 84 -3.34 0.56 12.67
N LEU A 85 -2.32 -0.27 12.50
CA LEU A 85 -1.98 -0.89 11.21
C LEU A 85 -3.11 -1.81 10.73
N ARG A 86 -3.71 -2.57 11.65
CA ARG A 86 -4.90 -3.40 11.36
C ARG A 86 -6.09 -2.56 10.91
N ASN A 87 -6.30 -1.39 11.52
CA ASN A 87 -7.33 -0.44 11.10
C ASN A 87 -7.06 0.09 9.69
N GLY A 88 -5.81 0.39 9.33
CA GLY A 88 -5.43 0.74 7.96
C GLY A 88 -5.74 -0.36 6.94
N PHE A 89 -5.48 -1.62 7.30
CA PHE A 89 -5.85 -2.76 6.46
C PHE A 89 -7.38 -2.97 6.37
N ASN A 90 -8.13 -2.70 7.44
CA ASN A 90 -9.58 -2.72 7.36
C ASN A 90 -10.12 -1.59 6.49
N TYR A 91 -9.47 -0.43 6.50
CA TYR A 91 -9.79 0.68 5.62
C TYR A 91 -9.52 0.35 4.15
N SER A 92 -8.43 -0.33 3.80
CA SER A 92 -8.18 -0.77 2.41
C SER A 92 -9.29 -1.70 1.91
N LYS A 93 -9.73 -2.66 2.73
CA LYS A 93 -10.88 -3.52 2.41
C LYS A 93 -12.15 -2.70 2.12
N LYS A 94 -12.39 -1.64 2.89
CA LYS A 94 -13.53 -0.74 2.68
C LYS A 94 -13.40 0.02 1.35
N VAL A 95 -12.23 0.61 1.08
CA VAL A 95 -11.94 1.33 -0.18
C VAL A 95 -12.24 0.46 -1.39
N ILE A 96 -11.80 -0.81 -1.36
CA ILE A 96 -12.07 -1.81 -2.38
C ILE A 96 -13.57 -2.09 -2.50
N SER A 97 -14.24 -2.39 -1.38
CA SER A 97 -15.67 -2.74 -1.40
C SER A 97 -16.60 -1.63 -1.88
N THR A 98 -16.19 -0.37 -1.73
CA THR A 98 -16.97 0.79 -2.15
C THR A 98 -16.51 1.37 -3.48
N SER A 99 -15.53 0.76 -4.15
CA SER A 99 -14.90 1.27 -5.37
C SER A 99 -14.53 2.75 -5.25
N ALA A 100 -13.92 3.16 -4.13
CA ALA A 100 -13.74 4.57 -3.80
C ALA A 100 -12.62 5.28 -4.60
N CYS A 101 -11.87 4.55 -5.42
CA CYS A 101 -10.82 5.10 -6.28
C CYS A 101 -10.53 4.17 -7.46
N ASP A 102 -9.96 4.70 -8.54
CA ASP A 102 -9.49 3.93 -9.71
C ASP A 102 -8.17 3.20 -9.44
N LEU A 103 -7.33 3.75 -8.56
CA LEU A 103 -6.04 3.18 -8.16
C LEU A 103 -5.84 3.21 -6.64
N LEU A 104 -5.66 2.04 -6.04
CA LEU A 104 -5.30 1.88 -4.63
C LEU A 104 -3.85 1.42 -4.48
N VAL A 105 -3.04 2.22 -3.80
CA VAL A 105 -1.68 1.87 -3.41
C VAL A 105 -1.67 1.43 -1.95
N LEU A 106 -1.16 0.23 -1.69
CA LEU A 106 -0.96 -0.37 -0.38
C LEU A 106 0.55 -0.47 -0.13
N ASP A 107 1.11 0.63 0.35
CA ASP A 107 2.56 0.80 0.49
C ASP A 107 3.05 0.15 1.80
N GLU A 108 3.96 -0.82 1.68
CA GLU A 108 4.50 -1.70 2.72
C GLU A 108 3.47 -2.68 3.33
N ILE A 109 2.41 -3.02 2.58
CA ILE A 109 1.42 -4.00 3.04
C ILE A 109 2.00 -5.41 3.22
N LEU A 110 2.98 -5.81 2.41
CA LEU A 110 3.58 -7.14 2.56
C LEU A 110 4.35 -7.25 3.89
N GLY A 111 4.89 -6.12 4.38
CA GLY A 111 5.51 -6.07 5.70
C GLY A 111 4.54 -6.33 6.84
N LEU A 112 3.23 -6.11 6.68
CA LEU A 112 2.24 -6.49 7.70
C LEU A 112 2.16 -8.01 7.89
N VAL A 113 2.45 -8.78 6.84
CA VAL A 113 2.53 -10.24 6.91
C VAL A 113 3.83 -10.63 7.61
N ASP A 114 4.95 -10.01 7.24
CA ASP A 114 6.25 -10.24 7.87
C ASP A 114 6.20 -9.99 9.38
N GLU A 115 5.49 -8.95 9.81
CA GLU A 115 5.28 -8.59 11.22
C GLU A 115 4.17 -9.39 11.93
N ASN A 116 3.54 -10.35 11.26
CA ASN A 116 2.40 -11.14 11.77
C ASN A 116 1.24 -10.27 12.29
N ILE A 117 0.95 -9.16 11.60
CA ILE A 117 -0.17 -8.25 11.91
C ILE A 117 -1.44 -8.71 11.17
N ILE A 118 -1.25 -9.25 9.96
CA ILE A 118 -2.29 -9.87 9.14
C ILE A 118 -1.75 -11.17 8.56
N GLU A 119 -2.66 -12.06 8.17
CA GLU A 119 -2.29 -13.29 7.46
C GLU A 119 -2.32 -13.07 5.94
N ILE A 120 -1.53 -13.87 5.22
CA ILE A 120 -1.46 -13.81 3.75
C ILE A 120 -2.82 -14.04 3.08
N ASP A 121 -3.62 -14.96 3.63
CA ASP A 121 -4.97 -15.24 3.14
C ASP A 121 -5.90 -14.04 3.28
N GLU A 122 -5.66 -13.12 4.20
CA GLU A 122 -6.44 -11.90 4.29
C GLU A 122 -6.19 -10.96 3.10
N ILE A 123 -4.95 -10.86 2.64
CA ILE A 123 -4.63 -10.09 1.43
C ILE A 123 -5.27 -10.75 0.21
N LYS A 124 -5.19 -12.07 0.09
CA LYS A 124 -5.82 -12.83 -1.00
C LYS A 124 -7.33 -12.60 -1.06
N ASN A 125 -8.01 -12.80 0.07
CA ASN A 125 -9.45 -12.58 0.22
C ASN A 125 -9.87 -11.12 -0.07
N MET A 126 -8.98 -10.16 0.19
CA MET A 126 -9.21 -8.75 -0.15
C MET A 126 -9.09 -8.52 -1.66
N LEU A 127 -8.07 -9.09 -2.32
CA LEU A 127 -7.85 -8.96 -3.76
C LEU A 127 -8.93 -9.67 -4.59
N GLU A 128 -9.46 -10.80 -4.11
CA GLU A 128 -10.59 -11.49 -4.76
C GLU A 128 -11.87 -10.64 -4.83
N LYS A 129 -12.01 -9.65 -3.95
CA LYS A 129 -13.16 -8.73 -3.90
C LYS A 129 -12.91 -7.44 -4.67
N LYS A 130 -11.78 -7.33 -5.39
CA LYS A 130 -11.42 -6.15 -6.18
C LYS A 130 -12.44 -5.92 -7.30
N PRO A 131 -12.97 -4.70 -7.47
CA PRO A 131 -13.74 -4.33 -8.66
C PRO A 131 -12.96 -4.57 -9.95
N ASP A 132 -13.66 -4.93 -11.02
CA ASP A 132 -13.03 -5.32 -12.29
C ASP A 132 -12.17 -4.20 -12.90
N ASP A 133 -12.51 -2.93 -12.68
CA ASP A 133 -11.85 -1.74 -13.23
C ASP A 133 -10.81 -1.09 -12.30
N MET A 134 -10.76 -1.52 -11.04
CA MET A 134 -9.85 -0.95 -10.04
C MET A 134 -8.43 -1.51 -10.15
N ASN A 135 -7.42 -0.63 -10.15
CA ASN A 135 -6.01 -1.02 -10.07
C ASN A 135 -5.55 -1.06 -8.61
N ILE A 136 -4.72 -2.05 -8.26
CA ILE A 136 -4.11 -2.17 -6.94
C ILE A 136 -2.60 -2.32 -7.08
N ILE A 137 -1.84 -1.52 -6.34
CA ILE A 137 -0.38 -1.67 -6.21
C ILE A 137 -0.07 -2.09 -4.78
N LEU A 138 0.67 -3.18 -4.62
CA LEU A 138 1.22 -3.64 -3.34
C LEU A 138 2.73 -3.41 -3.34
N THR A 139 3.28 -3.01 -2.20
CA THR A 139 4.73 -2.95 -2.01
C THR A 139 5.17 -3.67 -0.74
N GLY A 140 6.44 -4.07 -0.72
CA GLY A 140 7.13 -4.56 0.48
C GLY A 140 8.46 -5.22 0.15
N ARG A 141 9.09 -5.89 1.12
CA ARG A 141 10.41 -6.51 0.91
C ARG A 141 10.29 -7.91 0.34
N VAL A 142 9.53 -8.77 1.01
CA VAL A 142 9.34 -10.17 0.66
C VAL A 142 8.00 -10.37 -0.05
N LEU A 143 8.01 -11.12 -1.16
CA LEU A 143 6.79 -11.52 -1.88
C LEU A 143 6.48 -12.99 -1.61
N PRO A 144 5.39 -13.31 -0.89
CA PRO A 144 4.88 -14.67 -0.78
C PRO A 144 4.49 -15.24 -2.16
N GLU A 145 4.83 -16.50 -2.44
CA GLU A 145 4.54 -17.16 -3.71
C GLU A 145 3.04 -17.24 -4.00
N GLU A 146 2.20 -17.31 -2.97
CA GLU A 146 0.75 -17.31 -3.08
C GLU A 146 0.21 -16.04 -3.73
N LEU A 147 0.82 -14.88 -3.45
CA LEU A 147 0.44 -13.60 -4.07
C LEU A 147 1.03 -13.44 -5.46
N ARG A 148 2.19 -14.06 -5.75
CA ARG A 148 2.80 -14.02 -7.08
C ARG A 148 1.85 -14.56 -8.15
N ASN A 149 1.08 -15.60 -7.83
CA ASN A 149 0.13 -16.21 -8.77
C ASN A 149 -1.16 -15.40 -8.97
N ILE A 150 -1.43 -14.42 -8.09
CA ILE A 150 -2.63 -13.57 -8.14
C ILE A 150 -2.34 -12.24 -8.82
N ALA A 151 -1.10 -11.76 -8.77
CA ALA A 151 -0.70 -10.51 -9.40
C ALA A 151 -0.56 -10.65 -10.92
N ASP A 152 -1.05 -9.64 -11.65
CA ASP A 152 -0.87 -9.56 -13.10
C ASP A 152 0.54 -9.06 -13.46
N GLU A 153 1.11 -8.19 -12.62
CA GLU A 153 2.44 -7.61 -12.81
C GLU A 153 3.28 -7.70 -11.54
N VAL A 154 4.50 -8.23 -11.65
CA VAL A 154 5.42 -8.39 -10.53
C VAL A 154 6.79 -7.85 -10.90
N TYR A 155 7.29 -6.92 -10.10
CA TYR A 155 8.58 -6.26 -10.28
C TYR A 155 9.47 -6.48 -9.06
N HIS A 156 10.59 -7.17 -9.27
CA HIS A 156 11.66 -7.25 -8.29
C HIS A 156 12.59 -6.04 -8.44
N ILE A 157 12.74 -5.27 -7.38
CA ILE A 157 13.64 -4.11 -7.32
C ILE A 157 14.81 -4.46 -6.43
N SER A 158 16.01 -4.47 -7.01
CA SER A 158 17.29 -4.69 -6.33
C SER A 158 18.31 -3.64 -6.75
N GLN A 159 19.27 -3.36 -5.87
CA GLN A 159 20.42 -2.53 -6.20
C GLN A 159 21.49 -3.41 -6.87
N GLU A 160 22.04 -2.96 -7.99
CA GLU A 160 23.21 -3.57 -8.64
C GLU A 160 24.51 -2.93 -8.13
N HIS A 161 25.58 -3.72 -8.09
CA HIS A 161 26.93 -3.32 -7.68
C HIS A 161 27.86 -3.19 -8.88
#